data_AF-A0A975C366-F1
#
_entry.id   AF-A0A975C366-F1
#
_cell.length_a   1.000
_cell.length_b   1.000
_cell.length_c   1.000
_cell.angle_alpha   90.00
_cell.angle_beta   90.00
_cell.angle_gamma   90.00
#
_symmetry.space_group_name_H-M   'P 1'
#
loop_
_entity.id
_entity.type
_entity.pdbx_description
1 polymer ?
#
loop_
_entity_poly.entity_id
_entity_poly.type
_entity_poly.pdbx_seq_one_letter_code
_entity_poly.pdbx_strand_id
1 'polypeptide(L)'
;MLDLHAEKQPDRRPAIVICAWDPDEAGWDPVEDLSGQPWNPTGARTVAIPAEDPEQLVATLSHSLRDPSCRAILLVGRTHKTGGFRVQMRAENRALGADGAKLTHTGPAMARATAPVADIVRALNAAGLNADASSDGEHDVGSFLLYSILTALPDDADVPAIGLLRAPMDIPDETVQKGVKAAAAAMARSLAPLPRARPN
;
A
#
# COMPACT_ATOMS: atom_id res chain seq x y z
N MET A 1 -32.19 7.95 -34.46
CA MET A 1 -31.07 8.89 -34.18
C MET A 1 -30.48 8.43 -32.86
N LEU A 2 -29.40 7.63 -32.94
CA LEU A 2 -28.76 7.03 -31.76
C LEU A 2 -27.74 8.01 -31.21
N ASP A 3 -27.91 8.40 -29.95
CA ASP A 3 -26.98 9.23 -29.19
C ASP A 3 -25.65 8.46 -29.05
N LEU A 4 -24.63 8.86 -29.80
CA LEU A 4 -23.30 8.22 -29.85
C LEU A 4 -22.28 8.88 -28.92
N HIS A 5 -22.74 9.62 -27.90
CA HIS A 5 -21.88 10.23 -26.90
C HIS A 5 -22.22 9.71 -25.50
N ALA A 6 -22.09 8.39 -25.31
CA ALA A 6 -21.71 7.89 -24.00
C ALA A 6 -20.24 8.29 -23.77
N GLU A 7 -20.00 9.56 -23.41
CA GLU A 7 -18.75 9.94 -22.75
C GLU A 7 -18.56 8.94 -21.61
N LYS A 8 -17.49 8.13 -21.67
CA LYS A 8 -17.11 7.23 -20.56
C LYS A 8 -16.96 8.13 -19.33
N GLN A 9 -17.96 8.10 -18.44
CA GLN A 9 -17.87 8.82 -17.19
C GLN A 9 -16.53 8.45 -16.53
N PRO A 10 -15.74 9.43 -16.07
CA PRO A 10 -14.45 9.15 -15.45
C PRO A 10 -14.67 8.25 -14.23
N ASP A 11 -13.86 7.18 -14.10
CA ASP A 11 -13.95 6.26 -12.96
C ASP A 11 -13.69 7.02 -11.65
N ARG A 12 -14.70 7.08 -10.78
CA ARG A 12 -14.67 7.86 -9.54
C ARG A 12 -14.35 7.03 -8.29
N ARG A 13 -14.03 5.74 -8.45
CA ARG A 13 -13.62 4.90 -7.32
C ARG A 13 -12.27 5.39 -6.79
N PRO A 14 -12.03 5.55 -5.48
CA PRO A 14 -10.72 5.92 -4.96
C PRO A 14 -9.63 4.94 -5.41
N ALA A 15 -8.43 5.46 -5.64
CA ALA A 15 -7.24 4.67 -5.97
C ALA A 15 -6.51 4.16 -4.72
N ILE A 16 -6.05 2.92 -4.82
CA ILE A 16 -5.09 2.27 -3.94
C ILE A 16 -3.83 2.06 -4.75
N VAL A 17 -2.75 2.73 -4.37
CA VAL A 17 -1.43 2.44 -4.91
C VAL A 17 -0.92 1.15 -4.26
N ILE A 18 -0.47 0.20 -5.07
CA ILE A 18 0.23 -1.01 -4.62
C ILE A 18 1.66 -0.90 -5.16
N CYS A 19 2.62 -1.00 -4.26
CA CYS A 19 4.03 -0.86 -4.60
C CYS A 19 4.83 -1.93 -3.87
N ALA A 20 5.45 -2.84 -4.64
CA ALA A 20 6.58 -3.58 -4.10
C ALA A 20 7.87 -2.85 -4.42
N TRP A 21 8.69 -2.67 -3.39
CA TRP A 21 9.93 -1.88 -3.49
C TRP A 21 11.13 -2.70 -3.96
N ASP A 22 11.00 -4.03 -4.03
CA ASP A 22 12.03 -4.91 -4.56
C ASP A 22 11.77 -5.14 -6.06
N PRO A 23 12.68 -4.72 -6.96
CA PRO A 23 12.49 -4.86 -8.40
C PRO A 23 12.49 -6.31 -8.88
N ASP A 24 13.10 -7.23 -8.12
CA ASP A 24 13.18 -8.65 -8.48
C ASP A 24 11.96 -9.45 -7.98
N GLU A 25 11.11 -8.83 -7.15
CA GLU A 25 9.89 -9.44 -6.67
C GLU A 25 8.82 -9.36 -7.76
N ALA A 26 8.41 -10.49 -8.31
CA ALA A 26 7.31 -10.57 -9.29
C ALA A 26 5.98 -11.01 -8.65
N GLY A 27 6.02 -11.55 -7.43
CA GLY A 27 4.87 -12.16 -6.75
C GLY A 27 3.81 -11.19 -6.23
N TRP A 28 3.92 -9.89 -6.50
CA TRP A 28 2.97 -8.87 -6.03
C TRP A 28 2.06 -8.32 -7.13
N ASP A 29 2.29 -8.68 -8.40
CA ASP A 29 1.60 -8.10 -9.55
C ASP A 29 0.06 -8.24 -9.42
N PRO A 30 -0.68 -7.12 -9.35
CA PRO A 30 -2.14 -7.14 -9.29
C PRO A 30 -2.80 -7.42 -10.64
N VAL A 31 -2.15 -7.98 -11.66
CA VAL A 31 -2.85 -8.37 -12.90
C VAL A 31 -3.84 -9.53 -12.64
N GLU A 32 -5.02 -9.48 -13.28
CA GLU A 32 -5.96 -10.61 -13.34
C GLU A 32 -5.52 -11.63 -14.40
N ASP A 33 -5.45 -12.90 -13.99
CA ASP A 33 -5.67 -14.11 -14.82
C ASP A 33 -5.19 -14.01 -16.28
N LEU A 34 -3.87 -13.87 -16.49
CA LEU A 34 -3.19 -13.76 -17.79
C LEU A 34 -3.76 -12.72 -18.77
N SER A 35 -4.75 -11.92 -18.34
CA SER A 35 -5.55 -11.01 -19.17
C SER A 35 -4.82 -9.69 -19.44
N GLY A 36 -3.76 -9.42 -18.68
CA GLY A 36 -3.03 -8.16 -18.72
C GLY A 36 -3.80 -6.97 -18.14
N GLN A 37 -4.99 -7.18 -17.57
CA GLN A 37 -5.78 -6.12 -16.95
C GLN A 37 -5.45 -5.99 -15.46
N PRO A 38 -5.30 -4.76 -14.93
CA PRO A 38 -5.16 -4.54 -13.49
C PRO A 38 -6.42 -5.00 -12.74
N TRP A 39 -6.25 -5.87 -11.75
CA TRP A 39 -7.30 -6.29 -10.82
C TRP A 39 -7.72 -5.12 -9.96
N ASN A 40 -9.02 -4.93 -9.76
CA ASN A 40 -9.55 -3.87 -8.90
C ASN A 40 -10.44 -4.46 -7.80
N PRO A 41 -10.22 -4.17 -6.51
CA PRO A 41 -11.16 -4.55 -5.47
C PRO A 41 -12.49 -3.79 -5.63
N THR A 42 -13.58 -4.37 -5.15
CA THR A 42 -14.88 -3.70 -5.14
C THR A 42 -14.80 -2.35 -4.43
N GLY A 43 -15.26 -1.29 -5.10
CA GLY A 43 -15.31 0.06 -4.53
C GLY A 43 -14.02 0.89 -4.67
N ALA A 44 -12.92 0.32 -5.15
CA ALA A 44 -11.68 1.05 -5.40
C ALA A 44 -11.06 0.65 -6.75
N ARG A 45 -10.01 1.35 -7.15
CA ARG A 45 -9.15 0.99 -8.29
C ARG A 45 -7.70 0.81 -7.81
N THR A 46 -6.94 -0.08 -8.43
CA THR A 46 -5.52 -0.24 -8.11
C THR A 46 -4.65 0.52 -9.09
N VAL A 47 -3.55 1.07 -8.58
CA VAL A 47 -2.46 1.63 -9.38
C VAL A 47 -1.19 0.93 -8.96
N ALA A 48 -0.52 0.25 -9.89
CA ALA A 48 0.79 -0.32 -9.64
C ALA A 48 1.87 0.76 -9.84
N ILE A 49 2.76 0.92 -8.87
CA ILE A 49 3.96 1.74 -9.00
C ILE A 49 5.17 0.81 -8.94
N PRO A 50 6.03 0.81 -9.97
CA PRO A 50 7.20 -0.05 -10.00
C PRO A 50 8.19 0.32 -8.90
N ALA A 51 9.06 -0.63 -8.56
CA ALA A 51 10.20 -0.35 -7.71
C ALA A 51 11.12 0.69 -8.37
N GLU A 52 11.68 1.58 -7.55
CA GLU A 52 12.66 2.60 -7.91
C GLU A 52 13.74 2.68 -6.82
N ASP A 53 14.72 3.54 -7.00
CA ASP A 53 15.61 3.93 -5.89
C ASP A 53 14.75 4.39 -4.68
N PRO A 54 15.09 3.99 -3.43
CA PRO A 54 14.23 4.26 -2.28
C PRO A 54 13.85 5.73 -2.08
N GLU A 55 14.77 6.68 -2.33
CA GLU A 55 14.47 8.10 -2.16
C GLU A 55 13.54 8.61 -3.27
N GLN A 56 13.76 8.15 -4.50
CA GLN A 56 12.88 8.45 -5.64
C GLN A 56 11.49 7.87 -5.42
N LEU A 57 11.41 6.64 -4.91
CA LEU A 57 10.17 5.95 -4.61
C LEU A 57 9.35 6.69 -3.54
N VAL A 58 9.99 7.24 -2.50
CA VAL A 58 9.32 8.13 -1.54
C VAL A 58 8.70 9.33 -2.25
N ALA A 59 9.45 9.98 -3.16
CA ALA A 59 8.95 11.14 -3.90
C ALA A 59 7.77 10.78 -4.81
N THR A 60 7.85 9.66 -5.53
CA THR A 60 6.80 9.14 -6.42
C THR A 60 5.52 8.78 -5.64
N LEU A 61 5.67 8.08 -4.51
CA LEU A 61 4.55 7.71 -3.65
C LEU A 61 3.91 8.93 -2.99
N SER A 62 4.72 9.86 -2.49
CA SER A 62 4.23 11.11 -1.89
C SER A 62 3.55 12.02 -2.92
N HIS A 63 4.05 12.05 -4.16
CA HIS A 63 3.40 12.76 -5.27
C HIS A 63 2.03 12.15 -5.58
N SER A 64 1.93 10.82 -5.58
CA SER A 64 0.66 10.11 -5.82
C SER A 64 -0.41 10.49 -4.79
N LEU A 65 -0.03 10.70 -3.53
CA LEU A 65 -0.96 11.14 -2.47
C LEU A 65 -1.46 12.59 -2.64
N ARG A 66 -0.85 13.39 -3.51
CA ARG A 66 -1.35 14.74 -3.83
C ARG A 66 -2.56 14.71 -4.77
N ASP A 67 -2.77 13.60 -5.49
CA ASP A 67 -4.00 13.38 -6.25
C ASP A 67 -5.14 13.08 -5.26
N PRO A 68 -6.21 13.90 -5.21
CA PRO A 68 -7.34 13.69 -4.30
C PRO A 68 -8.04 12.34 -4.48
N SER A 69 -7.84 11.69 -5.62
CA SER A 69 -8.38 10.38 -5.91
C SER A 69 -7.53 9.23 -5.35
N CYS A 70 -6.24 9.46 -5.04
CA CYS A 70 -5.37 8.50 -4.37
C CYS A 70 -5.61 8.54 -2.86
N ARG A 71 -6.26 7.50 -2.32
CA ARG A 71 -6.68 7.47 -0.92
C ARG A 71 -5.95 6.42 -0.09
N ALA A 72 -5.09 5.63 -0.71
CA ALA A 72 -4.35 4.60 -0.02
C ALA A 72 -3.04 4.21 -0.71
N ILE A 73 -2.07 3.77 0.09
CA ILE A 73 -0.85 3.09 -0.34
C ILE A 73 -0.72 1.77 0.43
N LEU A 74 -0.55 0.67 -0.30
CA LEU A 74 -0.12 -0.62 0.24
C LEU A 74 1.30 -0.91 -0.25
N LEU A 75 2.26 -0.79 0.66
CA LEU A 75 3.62 -1.26 0.44
C LEU A 75 3.67 -2.78 0.63
N VAL A 76 4.36 -3.49 -0.27
CA VAL A 76 4.47 -4.94 -0.27
C VAL A 76 5.93 -5.35 -0.36
N GLY A 77 6.34 -6.32 0.45
CA GLY A 77 7.65 -6.94 0.24
C GLY A 77 7.87 -8.14 1.13
N ARG A 78 9.06 -8.72 1.03
CA ARG A 78 9.39 -9.95 1.72
C ARG A 78 9.94 -9.71 3.13
N THR A 79 9.91 -10.76 3.94
CA THR A 79 10.56 -10.80 5.25
C THR A 79 11.24 -12.15 5.46
N HIS A 80 12.41 -12.11 6.10
CA HIS A 80 13.10 -13.31 6.59
C HIS A 80 12.41 -13.92 7.82
N LYS A 81 11.46 -13.20 8.44
CA LYS A 81 10.71 -13.71 9.58
C LYS A 81 9.73 -14.77 9.11
N THR A 82 9.74 -15.90 9.80
CA THR A 82 8.82 -17.01 9.56
C THR A 82 7.50 -16.80 10.30
N GLY A 83 6.51 -17.66 10.02
CA GLY A 83 5.25 -17.69 10.76
C GLY A 83 4.07 -17.01 10.07
N GLY A 84 4.19 -16.56 8.82
CA GLY A 84 3.09 -16.03 8.02
C GLY A 84 3.21 -14.56 7.67
N PHE A 85 2.17 -14.00 7.06
CA PHE A 85 2.14 -12.60 6.67
C PHE A 85 2.19 -11.70 7.91
N ARG A 86 2.86 -10.55 7.80
CA ARG A 86 2.91 -9.55 8.87
C ARG A 86 2.46 -8.20 8.34
N VAL A 87 1.48 -7.60 9.02
CA VAL A 87 1.07 -6.22 8.74
C VAL A 87 1.81 -5.31 9.69
N GLN A 88 2.79 -4.55 9.20
CA GLN A 88 3.63 -3.71 10.03
C GLN A 88 2.87 -2.42 10.41
N MET A 89 2.64 -2.22 11.71
CA MET A 89 1.85 -1.09 12.23
C MET A 89 2.71 0.11 12.64
N ARG A 90 4.03 -0.04 12.68
CA ARG A 90 4.98 0.94 13.23
C ARG A 90 6.22 1.04 12.37
N ALA A 91 6.66 2.27 12.11
CA ALA A 91 7.90 2.56 11.40
C ALA A 91 8.76 3.50 12.26
N GLU A 92 10.07 3.22 12.34
CA GLU A 92 11.01 3.99 13.16
C GLU A 92 11.81 4.97 12.30
N ASN A 93 12.22 6.09 12.90
CA ASN A 93 13.04 7.11 12.26
C ASN A 93 14.48 6.61 12.10
N ARG A 94 14.73 5.86 11.02
CA ARG A 94 16.03 5.25 10.73
C ARG A 94 16.40 5.44 9.26
N ALA A 95 17.65 5.82 9.02
CA ALA A 95 18.21 5.92 7.68
C ALA A 95 18.53 4.52 7.11
N LEU A 96 18.57 4.40 5.78
CA LEU A 96 19.03 3.19 5.11
C LEU A 96 20.54 3.00 5.25
N GLY A 97 20.99 1.76 5.42
CA GLY A 97 22.40 1.38 5.32
C GLY A 97 23.35 1.86 6.43
N ALA A 98 22.88 2.67 7.39
CA ALA A 98 23.71 3.18 8.48
C ALA A 98 23.22 2.67 9.84
N ASP A 99 24.10 1.97 10.57
CA ASP A 99 23.83 1.36 11.88
C ASP A 99 23.27 2.39 12.88
N GLY A 100 21.94 2.42 12.99
CA GLY A 100 21.21 3.23 13.98
C GLY A 100 21.14 4.73 13.69
N ALA A 101 21.58 5.21 12.53
CA ALA A 101 21.45 6.63 12.19
C ALA A 101 19.97 7.02 12.03
N LYS A 102 19.61 8.21 12.52
CA LYS A 102 18.26 8.76 12.32
C LYS A 102 18.12 9.26 10.89
N LEU A 103 16.95 9.03 10.28
CA LEU A 103 16.63 9.60 8.98
C LEU A 103 16.48 11.13 9.07
N THR A 104 15.84 11.60 10.13
CA THR A 104 15.65 13.03 10.40
C THR A 104 15.92 13.35 11.87
N HIS A 105 16.54 14.51 12.11
CA HIS A 105 16.78 15.01 13.46
C HIS A 105 15.59 15.78 14.05
N THR A 106 14.64 16.20 13.22
CA THR A 106 13.49 17.04 13.61
C THR A 106 12.17 16.27 13.59
N GLY A 107 12.10 15.13 12.90
CA GLY A 107 10.92 14.29 12.86
C GLY A 107 10.71 13.46 14.14
N PRO A 108 9.52 12.84 14.28
CA PRO A 108 9.21 11.99 15.43
C PRO A 108 10.15 10.78 15.49
N ALA A 109 10.21 10.10 16.63
CA ALA A 109 11.00 8.87 16.74
C ALA A 109 10.36 7.70 15.97
N MET A 110 9.04 7.73 15.79
CA MET A 110 8.28 6.73 15.05
C MET A 110 7.01 7.33 14.43
N ALA A 111 6.49 6.63 13.43
CA ALA A 111 5.16 6.85 12.89
C ALA A 111 4.36 5.53 12.93
N ARG A 112 3.02 5.63 12.99
CA ARG A 112 2.12 4.49 12.96
C ARG A 112 1.41 4.42 11.62
N ALA A 113 1.26 3.20 11.10
CA ALA A 113 0.48 2.95 9.90
C ALA A 113 -0.96 3.46 10.07
N THR A 114 -1.51 4.05 9.03
CA THR A 114 -2.88 4.60 9.00
C THR A 114 -3.86 3.63 8.32
N ALA A 115 -3.37 2.54 7.72
CA ALA A 115 -4.20 1.48 7.18
C ALA A 115 -5.01 0.74 8.26
N PRO A 116 -6.17 0.15 7.90
CA PRO A 116 -7.00 -0.63 8.83
C PRO A 116 -6.36 -2.01 9.12
N VAL A 117 -5.29 -2.01 9.93
CA VAL A 117 -4.45 -3.20 10.21
C VAL A 117 -5.27 -4.41 10.66
N ALA A 118 -6.22 -4.21 11.58
CA ALA A 118 -7.05 -5.31 12.09
C ALA A 118 -7.92 -5.95 11.00
N ASP A 119 -8.45 -5.15 10.07
CA ASP A 119 -9.29 -5.65 8.97
C ASP A 119 -8.45 -6.34 7.89
N ILE A 120 -7.23 -5.86 7.65
CA ILE A 120 -6.27 -6.53 6.76
C ILE A 120 -5.92 -7.91 7.33
N VAL A 121 -5.54 -8.00 8.61
CA VAL A 121 -5.22 -9.27 9.27
C VAL A 121 -6.41 -10.24 9.23
N ARG A 122 -7.63 -9.74 9.50
CA ARG A 122 -8.85 -10.55 9.41
C ARG A 122 -9.08 -11.07 7.99
N ALA A 123 -8.88 -10.23 6.98
CA ALA A 123 -9.08 -10.61 5.58
C ALA A 123 -8.05 -11.65 5.11
N LEU A 124 -6.78 -11.51 5.51
CA LEU A 124 -5.74 -12.51 5.24
C LEU A 124 -6.08 -13.86 5.87
N ASN A 125 -6.45 -13.89 7.15
CA ASN A 125 -6.84 -15.11 7.83
C ASN A 125 -8.11 -15.74 7.24
N ALA A 126 -9.11 -14.93 6.86
CA ALA A 126 -10.31 -15.42 6.16
C ALA A 126 -9.99 -16.00 4.77
N ALA A 127 -8.90 -15.56 4.14
CA ALA A 127 -8.37 -16.14 2.90
C ALA A 127 -7.52 -17.41 3.15
N GLY A 128 -7.44 -17.90 4.39
CA GLY A 128 -6.66 -19.07 4.78
C GLY A 128 -5.15 -18.81 4.87
N LEU A 129 -4.73 -17.54 4.96
CA LEU A 129 -3.34 -17.14 5.07
C LEU A 129 -3.06 -16.78 6.53
N ASN A 130 -2.09 -17.45 7.16
CA ASN A 130 -1.69 -17.08 8.52
C ASN A 130 -1.12 -15.66 8.51
N ALA A 131 -1.70 -14.78 9.31
CA ALA A 131 -1.31 -13.39 9.33
C ALA A 131 -1.51 -12.76 10.71
N ASP A 132 -0.56 -11.90 11.09
CA ASP A 132 -0.59 -11.15 12.34
C ASP A 132 -0.20 -9.68 12.15
N ALA A 133 -0.61 -8.84 13.08
CA ALA A 133 -0.17 -7.46 13.16
C ALA A 133 1.17 -7.37 13.91
N SER A 134 2.12 -6.59 13.40
CA SER A 134 3.48 -6.48 13.95
C SER A 134 3.86 -5.05 14.27
N SER A 135 4.24 -4.78 15.53
CA SER A 135 4.94 -3.55 15.93
C SER A 135 6.45 -3.59 15.67
N ASP A 136 7.00 -4.76 15.34
CA ASP A 136 8.40 -4.88 14.97
C ASP A 136 8.57 -4.41 13.54
N GLY A 137 9.45 -3.42 13.34
CA GLY A 137 9.98 -3.07 12.03
C GLY A 137 11.19 -3.93 11.66
N GLU A 138 11.63 -3.77 10.43
CA GLU A 138 12.89 -4.33 9.91
C GLU A 138 13.82 -3.20 9.49
N HIS A 139 15.11 -3.50 9.37
CA HIS A 139 16.12 -2.51 8.97
C HIS A 139 16.28 -2.54 7.45
N ASP A 140 15.21 -2.20 6.74
CA ASP A 140 15.09 -2.39 5.30
C ASP A 140 14.38 -1.22 4.60
N VAL A 141 14.33 -1.30 3.27
CA VAL A 141 13.65 -0.33 2.40
C VAL A 141 12.17 -0.19 2.76
N GLY A 142 11.46 -1.29 3.02
CA GLY A 142 10.04 -1.23 3.37
C GLY A 142 9.75 -0.38 4.62
N SER A 143 10.54 -0.55 5.69
CA SER A 143 10.36 0.23 6.92
C SER A 143 10.76 1.69 6.75
N PHE A 144 11.80 1.96 5.94
CA PHE A 144 12.21 3.31 5.56
C PHE A 144 11.12 4.04 4.77
N LEU A 145 10.54 3.39 3.74
CA LEU A 145 9.47 3.94 2.93
C LEU A 145 8.24 4.27 3.79
N LEU A 146 7.82 3.31 4.63
CA LEU A 146 6.67 3.51 5.52
C LEU A 146 6.86 4.72 6.43
N TYR A 147 8.03 4.86 7.08
CA TYR A 147 8.30 6.01 7.94
C TYR A 147 8.32 7.32 7.16
N SER A 148 9.02 7.35 6.02
CA SER A 148 9.21 8.55 5.20
C SER A 148 7.88 9.10 4.69
N ILE A 149 7.00 8.22 4.19
CA ILE A 149 5.70 8.64 3.66
C ILE A 149 4.78 9.11 4.79
N LEU A 150 4.69 8.35 5.90
CA LEU A 150 3.81 8.69 7.02
C LEU A 150 4.17 10.04 7.65
N THR A 151 5.45 10.37 7.72
CA THR A 151 5.91 11.64 8.31
C THR A 151 5.89 12.82 7.33
N ALA A 152 5.73 12.55 6.03
CA ALA A 152 5.54 13.55 4.99
C ALA A 152 4.07 13.88 4.70
N LEU A 153 3.12 13.22 5.38
CA LEU A 153 1.70 13.48 5.19
C LEU A 153 1.34 14.92 5.61
N PRO A 154 0.51 15.62 4.82
CA PRO A 154 -0.06 16.88 5.25
C PRO A 154 -1.01 16.67 6.44
N ASP A 155 -1.16 17.70 7.26
CA ASP A 155 -2.11 17.74 8.37
C ASP A 155 -3.52 18.01 7.84
N ASP A 156 -4.08 17.03 7.13
CA ASP A 156 -5.43 17.09 6.54
C ASP A 156 -6.40 16.18 7.31
N ALA A 157 -7.68 16.56 7.36
CA ALA A 157 -8.72 15.77 8.02
C ALA A 157 -8.91 14.36 7.41
N ASP A 158 -8.45 14.18 6.17
CA ASP A 158 -8.78 13.09 5.29
C ASP A 158 -7.55 12.18 5.05
N VAL A 159 -6.94 11.73 6.14
CA VAL A 159 -5.66 10.99 6.13
C VAL A 159 -5.73 9.74 5.24
N PRO A 160 -4.82 9.57 4.26
CA PRO A 160 -4.80 8.39 3.41
C PRO A 160 -4.44 7.12 4.20
N ALA A 161 -4.98 5.98 3.77
CA ALA A 161 -4.69 4.69 4.39
C ALA A 161 -3.35 4.14 3.89
N ILE A 162 -2.33 4.12 4.75
CA ILE A 162 -0.97 3.69 4.42
C ILE A 162 -0.60 2.48 5.25
N GLY A 163 -0.27 1.39 4.57
CA GLY A 163 0.04 0.11 5.18
C GLY A 163 1.25 -0.56 4.54
N LEU A 164 1.84 -1.50 5.28
CA LEU A 164 2.97 -2.30 4.86
C LEU A 164 2.67 -3.77 5.14
N LEU A 165 2.57 -4.56 4.08
CA LEU A 165 2.37 -6.00 4.13
C LEU A 165 3.70 -6.71 3.86
N ARG A 166 4.12 -7.56 4.80
CA ARG A 166 5.28 -8.42 4.67
C ARG A 166 4.85 -9.86 4.44
N ALA A 167 5.34 -10.45 3.35
CA ALA A 167 5.18 -11.86 3.03
C ALA A 167 6.46 -12.62 3.39
N PRO A 168 6.37 -13.82 4.00
CA PRO A 168 7.56 -14.67 4.19
C PRO A 168 8.29 -14.94 2.87
N MET A 169 9.63 -15.04 2.90
CA MET A 169 10.42 -15.38 1.70
C MET A 169 10.18 -16.80 1.18
N ASP A 170 9.72 -17.71 2.04
CA ASP A 170 9.57 -19.13 1.73
C ASP A 170 8.22 -19.49 1.09
N ILE A 171 7.29 -18.53 0.98
CA ILE A 171 5.97 -18.77 0.39
C ILE A 171 5.94 -18.45 -1.12
N PRO A 172 5.20 -19.22 -1.93
CA PRO A 172 5.10 -18.99 -3.38
C PRO A 172 4.43 -17.66 -3.73
N ASP A 173 4.79 -17.12 -4.88
CA ASP A 173 4.25 -15.87 -5.44
C ASP A 173 2.74 -15.85 -5.52
N GLU A 174 2.09 -16.94 -5.94
CA GLU A 174 0.63 -17.05 -5.98
C GLU A 174 -0.02 -16.80 -4.60
N THR A 175 0.66 -17.24 -3.54
CA THR A 175 0.21 -17.02 -2.16
C THR A 175 0.38 -15.56 -1.77
N VAL A 176 1.47 -14.93 -2.20
CA VAL A 176 1.71 -13.49 -2.02
C VAL A 176 0.66 -12.67 -2.76
N GLN A 177 0.39 -12.95 -4.04
CA GLN A 177 -0.65 -12.29 -4.82
C GLN A 177 -2.02 -12.38 -4.13
N LYS A 178 -2.37 -13.57 -3.63
CA LYS A 178 -3.60 -13.77 -2.84
C LYS A 178 -3.62 -12.89 -1.59
N GLY A 179 -2.49 -12.80 -0.88
CA GLY A 179 -2.33 -11.95 0.30
C GLY A 179 -2.47 -10.46 -0.01
N VAL A 180 -1.81 -9.98 -1.07
CA VAL A 180 -1.89 -8.60 -1.55
C VAL A 180 -3.32 -8.24 -1.92
N LYS A 181 -4.01 -9.09 -2.70
CA LYS A 181 -5.41 -8.90 -3.09
C LYS A 181 -6.33 -8.86 -1.87
N ALA A 182 -6.15 -9.74 -0.89
CA ALA A 182 -6.93 -9.75 0.35
C ALA A 182 -6.71 -8.47 1.19
N ALA A 183 -5.46 -8.02 1.32
CA ALA A 183 -5.10 -6.80 2.04
C ALA A 183 -5.65 -5.55 1.35
N ALA A 184 -5.44 -5.42 0.03
CA ALA A 184 -5.96 -4.30 -0.76
C ALA A 184 -7.50 -4.25 -0.72
N ALA A 185 -8.18 -5.40 -0.79
CA ALA A 185 -9.63 -5.45 -0.65
C ALA A 185 -10.11 -5.04 0.76
N ALA A 186 -9.33 -5.32 1.80
CA ALA A 186 -9.64 -4.85 3.15
C ALA A 186 -9.49 -3.34 3.28
N MET A 187 -8.41 -2.78 2.72
CA MET A 187 -8.22 -1.33 2.65
C MET A 187 -9.33 -0.65 1.85
N ALA A 188 -9.73 -1.21 0.70
CA ALA A 188 -10.78 -0.65 -0.14
C ALA A 188 -12.10 -0.44 0.62
N ARG A 189 -12.47 -1.36 1.52
CA ARG A 189 -13.70 -1.25 2.32
C ARG A 189 -13.69 -0.09 3.32
N SER A 190 -12.51 0.39 3.74
CA SER A 190 -12.39 1.52 4.65
C SER A 190 -12.29 2.87 3.93
N LEU A 191 -12.23 2.89 2.60
CA LEU A 191 -12.11 4.15 1.84
C LEU A 191 -13.47 4.80 1.65
N ALA A 192 -13.52 6.10 1.93
CA ALA A 192 -14.67 6.91 1.60
C ALA A 192 -14.79 7.08 0.06
N PRO A 193 -16.00 7.06 -0.50
CA PRO A 193 -16.21 7.41 -1.90
C PRO A 193 -15.77 8.85 -2.18
N LEU A 194 -15.26 9.11 -3.39
CA LEU A 194 -14.89 10.47 -3.78
C LEU A 194 -16.12 11.40 -3.85
N PRO A 195 -16.00 12.67 -3.44
CA PRO A 195 -17.09 13.63 -3.54
C PRO A 195 -17.64 13.73 -4.96
N ARG A 196 -18.96 13.89 -5.09
CA ARG A 196 -19.57 14.18 -6.40
C ARG A 196 -19.14 15.57 -6.86
N ALA A 197 -18.65 15.66 -8.10
CA ALA A 197 -18.47 16.95 -8.76
C ALA A 197 -19.81 17.71 -8.73
N ARG A 198 -19.81 18.94 -8.23
CA ARG A 198 -20.98 19.81 -8.33
C ARG A 198 -21.13 20.22 -9.80
N PRO A 199 -22.34 20.16 -10.39
CA PRO A 199 -22.55 20.80 -11.68
C PRO A 199 -22.30 22.30 -11.51
N ASN A 200 -21.50 22.87 -12.41
CA ASN A 200 -21.31 24.33 -12.53
C ASN A 200 -22.59 24.98 -13.07
#